data_AF-A0A821WAK9-F1
#
_entry.id   AF-A0A821WAK9-F1
#
_cell.length_a   1.000
_cell.length_b   1.000
_cell.length_c   1.000
_cell.angle_alpha   90.00
_cell.angle_beta   90.00
_cell.angle_gamma   90.00
#
_symmetry.space_group_name_H-M   'P 1'
#
loop_
_entity.id
_entity.type
_entity.pdbx_description
1 polymer ?
#
loop_
_entity_poly.entity_id
_entity_poly.type
_entity_poly.pdbx_seq_one_letter_code
_entity_poly.pdbx_strand_id
1 'polypeptide(L)'
;MIYSNYTDSPITNTLVCSIINSVYQRYRTYGFNVFLGGALPIFITVLFGSLAYRNVKQLAYRTVPLVRRELDKQLTSMVLVQIVYIFIAIVPYTVVIIITTNLDLKNKPILAAELQLTEYLGAIIYYSYFE
;
A
#
# COMPACT_ATOMS: atom_id res chain seq x y z
N MET A 1 0.71 -11.05 23.22
CA MET A 1 1.42 -11.98 24.12
C MET A 1 1.53 -13.41 23.58
N ILE A 2 0.56 -13.96 22.84
CA ILE A 2 0.71 -15.35 22.29
C ILE A 2 1.64 -15.41 21.07
N TYR A 3 1.62 -14.38 20.21
CA TYR A 3 2.43 -14.34 18.96
C TYR A 3 3.45 -13.21 18.91
N SER A 4 3.52 -12.39 19.96
CA SER A 4 4.34 -11.18 20.05
C SER A 4 4.97 -11.06 21.42
N ASN A 5 6.28 -10.78 21.45
CA ASN A 5 7.11 -10.62 22.65
C ASN A 5 8.03 -9.41 22.50
N TYR A 6 8.58 -8.97 23.62
CA TYR A 6 9.53 -7.89 23.68
C TYR A 6 10.91 -8.40 23.24
N THR A 7 11.51 -7.71 22.29
CA THR A 7 12.87 -7.97 21.81
C THR A 7 13.64 -6.67 21.82
N ASP A 8 14.92 -6.72 22.14
CA ASP A 8 15.78 -5.54 22.04
C ASP A 8 15.92 -5.11 20.58
N SER A 9 15.65 -3.84 20.32
CA SER A 9 15.87 -3.23 19.01
C SER A 9 17.38 -3.22 18.71
N PRO A 10 17.82 -3.77 17.57
CA PRO A 10 19.24 -3.81 17.21
C PRO A 10 19.85 -2.41 16.94
N ILE A 11 19.01 -1.37 16.90
CA ILE A 11 19.40 -0.01 16.53
C ILE A 11 19.34 0.94 17.73
N THR A 12 18.30 0.81 18.56
CA THR A 12 18.05 1.73 19.68
C THR A 12 18.30 1.11 21.06
N ASN A 13 18.57 -0.20 21.15
CA ASN A 13 18.62 -0.97 22.41
C ASN A 13 17.38 -0.76 23.30
N THR A 14 16.26 -0.37 22.69
CA THR A 14 14.97 -0.22 23.39
C THR A 14 14.13 -1.47 23.16
N LEU A 15 13.31 -1.82 24.16
CA LEU A 15 12.35 -2.91 24.06
C LEU A 15 11.30 -2.59 23.00
N VAL A 16 11.30 -3.35 21.92
CA VAL A 16 10.29 -3.27 20.86
C VAL A 16 9.45 -4.55 20.83
N CYS A 17 8.17 -4.41 20.53
CA CYS A 17 7.26 -5.54 20.38
C CYS A 17 7.47 -6.15 18.99
N SER A 18 8.03 -7.36 18.92
CA SER A 18 8.20 -8.09 17.66
C SER A 18 7.36 -9.36 17.63
N ILE A 19 7.00 -9.78 16.42
CA ILE A 19 6.29 -11.04 16.20
C ILE A 19 7.31 -12.17 16.26
N ILE A 20 7.13 -13.08 17.22
CA ILE A 20 8.06 -14.21 17.47
C ILE A 20 7.77 -15.38 16.53
N ASN A 21 6.51 -15.55 16.16
CA ASN A 21 6.07 -16.67 15.35
C ASN A 21 6.26 -16.32 13.86
N SER A 22 7.24 -16.95 13.22
CA SER A 22 7.58 -16.73 11.81
C SER A 22 6.43 -17.07 10.85
N VAL A 23 5.58 -18.05 11.17
CA VAL A 23 4.40 -18.42 10.37
C VAL A 23 3.37 -17.30 10.43
N TYR A 24 3.10 -16.79 11.63
CA TYR A 24 2.16 -15.69 11.82
C TYR A 24 2.69 -14.38 11.20
N GLN A 25 3.99 -14.11 11.31
CA GLN A 25 4.64 -12.97 10.67
C GLN A 25 4.48 -13.03 9.14
N ARG A 26 4.71 -14.20 8.53
CA ARG A 26 4.54 -14.40 7.09
C ARG A 26 3.09 -14.26 6.66
N TYR A 27 2.14 -14.81 7.43
CA TYR A 27 0.71 -14.64 7.17
C TYR A 27 0.28 -13.17 7.23
N ARG A 28 0.73 -12.43 8.25
CA ARG A 28 0.41 -11.01 8.41
C ARG A 28 1.01 -10.16 7.28
N THR A 29 2.27 -10.39 6.95
CA THR A 29 2.95 -9.64 5.89
C THR A 29 2.34 -9.93 4.51
N TYR A 30 2.27 -11.20 4.10
CA TYR A 30 1.82 -11.54 2.74
C TYR A 30 0.29 -11.59 2.62
N GLY A 31 -0.39 -12.19 3.59
CA GLY A 31 -1.85 -12.34 3.57
C GLY A 31 -2.57 -11.03 3.87
N PHE A 32 -2.19 -10.34 4.95
CA PHE A 32 -2.90 -9.12 5.34
C PHE A 32 -2.37 -7.88 4.62
N ASN A 33 -1.09 -7.55 4.77
CA ASN A 33 -0.55 -6.29 4.22
C ASN A 33 -0.48 -6.31 2.68
N VAL A 34 0.06 -7.37 2.08
CA VAL A 34 0.22 -7.42 0.62
C VAL A 34 -1.10 -7.74 -0.08
N PHE A 35 -1.79 -8.80 0.33
CA PHE A 35 -2.99 -9.25 -0.39
C PHE A 35 -4.24 -8.42 -0.05
N LEU A 36 -4.66 -8.37 1.23
CA LEU A 36 -5.84 -7.60 1.64
C LEU A 36 -5.63 -6.08 1.54
N GLY A 37 -4.47 -5.59 1.99
CA GLY A 37 -4.17 -4.16 2.05
C GLY A 37 -3.79 -3.54 0.71
N GLY A 38 -3.16 -4.31 -0.19
CA GLY A 38 -2.65 -3.80 -1.46
C GLY A 38 -3.33 -4.38 -2.69
N ALA A 39 -3.10 -5.67 -2.96
CA ALA A 39 -3.47 -6.29 -4.23
C ALA A 39 -4.99 -6.24 -4.50
N LEU A 40 -5.80 -6.58 -3.50
CA LEU A 40 -7.25 -6.63 -3.61
C LEU A 40 -7.88 -5.26 -3.89
N PRO A 41 -7.61 -4.19 -3.11
CA PRO A 41 -8.18 -2.87 -3.38
C PRO A 41 -7.69 -2.28 -4.70
N ILE A 42 -6.42 -2.51 -5.09
CA ILE A 42 -5.91 -2.10 -6.40
C ILE A 42 -6.65 -2.83 -7.52
N PHE A 43 -6.86 -4.14 -7.40
CA PHE A 43 -7.57 -4.93 -8.40
C PHE A 43 -9.02 -4.46 -8.57
N ILE A 44 -9.73 -4.22 -7.45
CA ILE A 44 -11.09 -3.70 -7.46
C ILE A 44 -11.12 -2.31 -8.12
N THR A 45 -10.27 -1.38 -7.70
CA THR A 45 -10.26 -0.01 -8.24
C THR A 45 -9.90 0.04 -9.72
N VAL A 46 -8.95 -0.79 -10.19
CA VAL A 46 -8.62 -0.89 -11.62
C VAL A 46 -9.78 -1.48 -12.42
N LEU A 47 -10.45 -2.52 -11.91
CA LEU A 47 -11.62 -3.09 -12.58
C LEU A 47 -12.74 -2.07 -12.70
N PHE A 48 -13.17 -1.47 -11.59
CA PHE A 48 -14.24 -0.49 -11.59
C PHE A 48 -13.86 0.79 -12.37
N GLY A 49 -12.61 1.24 -12.27
CA GLY A 49 -12.09 2.36 -13.06
C GLY A 49 -12.11 2.09 -14.57
N SER A 50 -11.72 0.88 -14.99
CA SER A 50 -11.77 0.47 -16.40
C SER A 50 -13.21 0.35 -16.91
N LEU A 51 -14.13 -0.18 -16.10
CA LEU A 51 -15.54 -0.26 -16.45
C LEU A 51 -16.17 1.14 -16.55
N ALA A 52 -15.85 2.04 -15.61
CA ALA A 52 -16.30 3.43 -15.65
C ALA A 52 -15.78 4.14 -16.91
N TYR A 53 -14.50 3.98 -17.24
CA TYR A 53 -13.91 4.55 -18.46
C TYR A 53 -14.60 4.05 -19.73
N ARG A 54 -14.87 2.74 -19.82
CA ARG A 54 -15.60 2.17 -20.96
C ARG A 54 -17.01 2.72 -21.04
N ASN A 55 -17.73 2.82 -19.92
CA ASN A 55 -19.09 3.39 -19.88
C ASN A 55 -19.10 4.86 -20.34
N VAL A 56 -18.20 5.70 -19.84
CA VAL A 56 -18.11 7.11 -20.25
C VAL A 56 -17.79 7.24 -21.75
N LYS A 57 -16.90 6.40 -22.28
CA LYS A 57 -16.58 6.39 -23.71
C LYS A 57 -17.78 5.97 -24.57
N GLN A 58 -18.61 5.05 -24.08
CA GLN A 58 -19.81 4.58 -24.76
C GLN A 58 -20.95 5.61 -24.69
N LEU A 59 -21.10 6.31 -23.56
CA LEU A 59 -22.04 7.42 -23.36
C LEU A 59 -21.69 8.64 -24.23
N ALA A 60 -20.41 8.92 -24.44
CA ALA A 60 -19.94 10.00 -25.31
C ALA A 60 -20.38 9.88 -26.78
N TYR A 61 -20.77 8.67 -27.21
CA TYR A 61 -21.30 8.42 -28.55
C TYR A 61 -22.81 8.73 -28.67
N ARG A 62 -23.51 8.85 -27.53
CA ARG A 62 -24.92 9.27 -27.47
C ARG A 62 -24.99 10.76 -27.13
N THR A 63 -26.02 11.44 -27.61
CA THR A 63 -26.28 12.88 -27.41
C THR A 63 -26.62 13.20 -25.94
N VAL A 64 -25.64 13.08 -25.06
CA VAL A 64 -25.71 13.54 -23.67
C VAL A 64 -25.31 15.02 -23.64
N PRO A 65 -26.04 15.88 -22.93
CA PRO A 65 -25.72 17.31 -22.84
C PRO A 65 -24.28 17.54 -22.39
N LEU A 66 -23.59 18.47 -23.08
CA LEU A 66 -22.15 18.76 -22.93
C LEU A 66 -21.71 18.94 -21.46
N VAL A 67 -22.56 19.55 -20.63
CA VAL A 67 -22.27 19.81 -19.21
C VAL A 67 -22.12 18.52 -18.38
N ARG A 68 -22.96 17.50 -18.62
CA ARG A 68 -22.84 16.21 -17.90
C ARG A 68 -21.60 15.42 -18.31
N ARG A 69 -21.17 15.56 -19.57
CA ARG A 69 -20.00 14.86 -20.10
C ARG A 69 -18.69 15.35 -19.48
N GLU A 70 -18.54 16.65 -19.28
CA GLU A 70 -17.33 17.20 -18.63
C GLU A 70 -17.25 16.80 -17.15
N LEU A 71 -18.40 16.73 -16.45
CA LEU A 71 -18.44 16.27 -15.06
C LEU A 71 -18.01 14.79 -14.91
N ASP A 72 -18.51 13.89 -15.76
CA ASP A 72 -18.12 12.47 -15.75
C ASP A 72 -16.65 12.26 -16.14
N LYS A 73 -16.14 13.10 -17.05
CA LYS A 73 -14.72 13.11 -17.43
C LYS A 73 -13.84 13.59 -16.29
N GLN A 74 -14.26 14.62 -15.57
CA GLN A 74 -13.56 15.12 -14.39
C GLN A 74 -13.53 14.05 -13.28
N LEU A 75 -14.65 13.37 -13.03
CA LEU A 75 -14.75 12.33 -12.02
C LEU A 75 -13.89 11.10 -12.38
N THR A 76 -13.89 10.66 -13.64
CA THR A 76 -13.00 9.57 -14.08
C THR A 76 -11.52 9.95 -14.05
N SER A 77 -11.18 11.20 -14.37
CA SER A 77 -9.82 11.71 -14.21
C SER A 77 -9.38 11.75 -12.75
N MET A 78 -10.27 12.16 -11.84
CA MET A 78 -10.02 12.18 -10.40
C MET A 78 -9.73 10.77 -9.87
N VAL A 79 -10.55 9.79 -10.25
CA VAL A 79 -10.36 8.38 -9.86
C VAL A 79 -9.03 7.83 -10.40
N LEU A 80 -8.64 8.17 -11.63
CA LEU A 80 -7.38 7.70 -12.20
C LEU A 80 -6.16 8.27 -11.47
N VAL A 81 -6.19 9.56 -11.11
CA VAL A 81 -5.15 10.18 -10.28
C VAL A 81 -5.09 9.53 -8.90
N GLN A 82 -6.25 9.24 -8.30
CA GLN A 82 -6.32 8.55 -7.01
C GLN A 82 -5.70 7.14 -7.09
N ILE A 83 -5.94 6.38 -8.16
CA ILE A 83 -5.31 5.06 -8.38
C ILE A 83 -3.79 5.18 -8.48
N VAL A 84 -3.27 6.17 -9.20
CA VAL A 84 -1.82 6.39 -9.30
C VAL A 84 -1.23 6.74 -7.94
N TYR A 85 -1.90 7.60 -7.16
CA TYR A 85 -1.47 7.95 -5.81
C TYR A 85 -1.45 6.74 -4.88
N ILE A 86 -2.49 5.91 -4.92
CA ILE A 86 -2.56 4.63 -4.18
C ILE A 86 -1.38 3.73 -4.53
N PHE A 87 -1.05 3.62 -5.81
CA PHE A 87 0.06 2.80 -6.27
C PHE A 87 1.41 3.30 -5.72
N ILE A 88 1.62 4.62 -5.76
CA ILE A 88 2.82 5.27 -5.23
C ILE A 88 2.89 5.13 -3.70
N ALA A 89 1.76 5.10 -3.00
CA ALA A 89 1.72 4.98 -1.54
C ALA A 89 1.95 3.53 -1.06
N ILE A 90 1.28 2.56 -1.69
CA ILE A 90 1.25 1.17 -1.21
C ILE A 90 2.49 0.38 -1.64
N VAL A 91 2.97 0.55 -2.87
CA VAL A 91 4.08 -0.23 -3.42
C VAL A 91 5.38 -0.07 -2.63
N PRO A 92 5.91 1.15 -2.36
CA PRO A 92 7.17 1.28 -1.63
C PRO A 92 7.05 0.72 -0.20
N TYR A 93 5.92 0.94 0.48
CA TYR A 93 5.70 0.40 1.82
C TYR A 93 5.70 -1.13 1.85
N THR A 94 4.97 -1.76 0.91
CA THR A 94 4.93 -3.24 0.82
C THR A 94 6.28 -3.83 0.45
N VAL A 95 7.04 -3.20 -0.46
CA VAL A 95 8.38 -3.63 -0.84
C VAL A 95 9.33 -3.61 0.37
N VAL A 96 9.34 -2.52 1.14
CA VAL A 96 10.21 -2.40 2.33
C VAL A 96 9.86 -3.47 3.36
N ILE A 97 8.57 -3.69 3.65
CA ILE A 97 8.15 -4.74 4.60
C ILE A 97 8.59 -6.14 4.14
N ILE A 98 8.50 -6.44 2.84
CA ILE A 98 8.96 -7.73 2.32
C ILE A 98 10.48 -7.85 2.50
N ILE A 99 11.24 -6.81 2.19
CA ILE A 99 12.70 -6.80 2.33
C ILE A 99 13.10 -7.00 3.80
N THR A 100 12.50 -6.27 4.74
CA THR A 100 12.81 -6.39 6.18
C THR A 100 12.39 -7.73 6.77
N THR A 101 11.35 -8.38 6.23
CA THR A 101 10.90 -9.71 6.70
C THR A 101 11.80 -10.85 6.21
N ASN A 102 12.48 -10.71 5.06
CA ASN A 102 13.27 -11.80 4.47
C ASN A 102 14.80 -11.66 4.67
N LEU A 103 15.31 -10.45 4.96
CA LEU A 103 16.74 -10.22 5.16
C LEU A 103 17.13 -10.28 6.63
N ASP A 104 18.20 -11.01 6.94
CA ASP A 104 18.82 -10.98 8.27
C ASP A 104 19.70 -9.73 8.38
N LEU A 105 19.13 -8.68 8.96
CA LEU A 105 19.76 -7.36 9.08
C LEU A 105 20.76 -7.28 10.25
N LYS A 106 20.92 -8.34 11.06
CA LYS A 106 21.81 -8.35 12.23
C LYS A 106 23.27 -8.00 11.93
N ASN A 107 23.74 -8.36 10.73
CA ASN A 107 25.15 -8.18 10.35
C ASN A 107 25.41 -6.87 9.58
N LYS A 108 24.39 -6.04 9.32
CA LYS A 108 24.49 -4.82 8.49
C LYS A 108 23.68 -3.66 9.11
N PRO A 109 24.20 -3.01 10.17
CA PRO A 109 23.46 -1.99 10.91
C PRO A 109 23.12 -0.74 10.08
N ILE A 110 23.97 -0.37 9.12
CA ILE A 110 23.73 0.77 8.22
C ILE A 110 22.52 0.50 7.31
N LEU A 111 22.47 -0.68 6.70
CA LEU A 111 21.35 -1.09 5.84
C LEU A 111 20.05 -1.18 6.65
N ALA A 112 20.12 -1.62 7.91
CA ALA A 112 18.98 -1.67 8.80
C ALA A 112 18.40 -0.27 9.07
N ALA A 113 19.26 0.73 9.30
CA ALA A 113 18.83 2.11 9.52
C ALA A 113 18.19 2.75 8.28
N GLU A 114 18.77 2.50 7.09
CA GLU A 114 18.19 2.97 5.82
C GLU A 114 16.81 2.36 5.56
N LEU A 115 16.66 1.05 5.79
CA LEU A 115 15.38 0.37 5.64
C LEU A 115 14.34 0.86 6.65
N GLN A 116 14.74 1.11 7.89
CA GLN A 116 13.83 1.62 8.93
C GLN A 116 13.33 3.03 8.59
N LEU A 117 14.21 3.92 8.11
CA LEU A 117 13.80 5.24 7.64
C LEU A 117 12.83 5.14 6.46
N THR A 118 13.13 4.26 5.50
CA THR A 118 12.24 4.03 4.35
C THR A 118 10.90 3.43 4.77
N GLU A 119 10.88 2.57 5.79
CA GLU A 119 9.65 2.00 6.36
C GLU A 119 8.79 3.09 7.01
N TYR A 120 9.39 4.00 7.79
CA TYR A 120 8.66 5.12 8.39
C TYR A 120 8.11 6.09 7.36
N LEU A 121 8.91 6.45 6.35
CA LEU A 121 8.42 7.30 5.25
C LEU A 121 7.30 6.62 4.48
N GLY A 122 7.45 5.32 4.18
CA GLY A 122 6.41 4.52 3.54
C GLY A 122 5.13 4.45 4.37
N ALA A 123 5.25 4.31 5.69
CA ALA A 123 4.11 4.31 6.60
C ALA A 123 3.40 5.67 6.62
N ILE A 124 4.13 6.79 6.68
CA ILE A 124 3.54 8.14 6.64
C ILE A 124 2.75 8.33 5.35
N ILE A 125 3.33 7.97 4.20
CA ILE A 125 2.65 8.08 2.90
C ILE A 125 1.42 7.16 2.87
N TYR A 126 1.55 5.93 3.36
CA TYR A 126 0.44 4.98 3.43
C TYR A 126 -0.72 5.47 4.32
N TYR A 127 -0.43 6.06 5.48
CA TYR A 127 -1.45 6.61 6.37
C TYR A 127 -2.07 7.91 5.85
N SER A 128 -1.30 8.74 5.14
CA SER A 128 -1.83 9.95 4.48
C SER A 128 -2.87 9.65 3.39
N TYR A 129 -2.91 8.42 2.88
CA TYR A 129 -3.95 7.97 1.97
C TYR A 129 -5.25 7.58 2.70
N PHE A 130 -5.16 7.19 3.97
CA PHE A 130 -6.29 6.72 4.76
C PHE A 130 -7.03 7.83 5.53
N GLU A 131 -6.41 9.02 5.68
CA GLU A 131 -7.06 10.29 6.10
C GLU A 131 -7.72 11.00 4.92
#